data_AF-A0A6B1DMN7-F1
#
_entry.id   AF-A0A6B1DMN7-F1
#
_cell.length_a   1.000
_cell.length_b   1.000
_cell.length_c   1.000
_cell.angle_alpha   90.00
_cell.angle_beta   90.00
_cell.angle_gamma   90.00
#
_symmetry.space_group_name_H-M   'P 1'
#
loop_
_entity.id
_entity.type
_entity.pdbx_description
1 polymer ?
#
loop_
_entity_poly.entity_id
_entity_poly.type
_entity_poly.pdbx_seq_one_letter_code
_entity_poly.pdbx_strand_id
1 'polypeptide(L)'
;MVGRRLLARRPLACKFAGRAALIRIGVVVEGSTEAEFVRDVISPQYIDIGSRCSLTTINLKGNVSVDRLTSYMVKIVSSFDAVTSLVDFYGFKGKREMAVAKLEQTVQDRVAARLGNRFDARTVFPYIQVHEFEALLFSDVKPFEHVFDNTCLVGRLQQIRNRFASPEDINDGVDTAPSKRLEAVIPMYRKVLYGAMLADAMGLACIRTQCPRFDGWMTRIDRLAGV
;
A
#
# COMPACT_ATOMS: atom_id res chain seq x y z
N MET A 1 -1.01 -20.33 57.71
CA MET A 1 -1.84 -19.59 56.74
C MET A 1 -1.14 -18.24 56.55
N VAL A 2 -0.47 -17.84 55.47
CA VAL A 2 -0.43 -18.19 54.05
C VAL A 2 1.01 -17.92 53.56
N GLY A 3 1.67 -18.89 52.92
CA GLY A 3 2.98 -18.69 52.31
C GLY A 3 2.85 -18.05 50.92
N ARG A 4 3.36 -16.84 50.74
CA ARG A 4 3.46 -16.18 49.43
C ARG A 4 4.61 -16.81 48.63
N ARG A 5 4.28 -17.64 47.63
CA ARG A 5 5.22 -18.07 46.59
C ARG A 5 5.56 -16.88 45.68
N LEU A 6 6.82 -16.42 45.73
CA LEU A 6 7.41 -15.65 44.64
C LEU A 6 7.47 -16.55 43.39
N LEU A 7 6.75 -16.18 42.34
CA LEU A 7 6.95 -16.74 41.01
C LEU A 7 8.20 -16.11 40.40
N ALA A 8 9.33 -16.80 40.50
CA ALA A 8 10.54 -16.49 39.77
C ALA A 8 10.27 -16.55 38.26
N ARG A 9 10.57 -15.46 37.56
CA ARG A 9 10.53 -15.39 36.09
C ARG A 9 11.53 -16.39 35.53
N ARG A 10 11.05 -17.35 34.72
CA ARG A 10 11.94 -18.21 33.92
C ARG A 10 12.60 -17.38 32.82
N PRO A 11 13.93 -17.47 32.66
CA PRO A 11 14.60 -16.85 31.53
C PRO A 11 14.24 -17.62 30.25
N LEU A 12 13.98 -16.88 29.17
CA LEU A 12 13.83 -17.42 27.82
C LEU A 12 15.22 -17.87 27.35
N ALA A 13 15.59 -19.10 27.68
CA ALA A 13 16.75 -19.77 27.11
C ALA A 13 16.34 -20.54 25.85
N CYS A 14 17.11 -20.23 24.80
CA CYS A 14 17.19 -20.83 23.47
C CYS A 14 16.91 -22.34 23.39
N LYS A 15 16.10 -22.74 22.38
CA LYS A 15 16.39 -23.79 21.37
C LYS A 15 15.11 -24.25 20.68
N PHE A 16 14.92 -23.84 19.43
CA PHE A 16 14.46 -24.71 18.34
C PHE A 16 14.96 -24.08 17.04
N ALA A 17 15.79 -24.80 16.29
CA ALA A 17 16.07 -24.50 14.89
C ALA A 17 14.76 -24.73 14.11
N GLY A 18 13.89 -23.71 14.10
CA GLY A 18 12.52 -23.80 13.62
C GLY A 18 12.39 -23.20 12.23
N ARG A 19 11.65 -23.89 11.35
CA ARG A 19 11.12 -23.31 10.10
C ARG A 19 10.65 -21.87 10.36
N ALA A 20 11.13 -20.90 9.58
CA ALA A 20 10.78 -19.49 9.75
C ALA A 20 9.26 -19.33 9.97
N ALA A 21 8.85 -18.56 10.97
CA ALA A 21 7.44 -18.34 11.27
C ALA A 21 6.76 -17.57 10.12
N LEU A 22 5.45 -17.78 9.92
CA LEU A 22 4.66 -16.98 8.98
C LEU A 22 4.62 -15.53 9.47
N ILE A 23 5.04 -14.60 8.62
CA ILE A 23 5.02 -13.16 8.86
C ILE A 23 3.72 -12.62 8.28
N ARG A 24 2.87 -12.07 9.14
CA ARG A 24 1.55 -11.55 8.77
C ARG A 24 1.58 -10.03 8.79
N ILE A 25 1.32 -9.42 7.64
CA ILE A 25 1.36 -7.97 7.46
C ILE A 25 -0.06 -7.47 7.20
N GLY A 26 -0.56 -6.62 8.08
CA GLY A 26 -1.85 -5.94 7.92
C GLY A 26 -1.70 -4.68 7.07
N VAL A 27 -2.42 -4.58 5.96
CA VAL A 27 -2.40 -3.40 5.08
C VAL A 27 -3.74 -2.69 5.18
N VAL A 28 -3.77 -1.51 5.78
CA VAL A 28 -4.97 -0.67 5.80
C VAL A 28 -5.13 -0.02 4.43
N VAL A 29 -6.22 -0.32 3.72
CA VAL A 29 -6.46 0.15 2.36
C VAL A 29 -7.67 1.08 2.29
N GLU A 30 -7.70 1.99 1.33
CA GLU A 30 -8.81 2.94 1.17
C GLU A 30 -10.09 2.27 0.67
N GLY A 31 -10.00 1.55 -0.45
CA GLY A 31 -11.14 0.99 -1.19
C GLY A 31 -10.88 -0.42 -1.72
N SER A 32 -11.78 -0.87 -2.59
CA SER A 32 -11.70 -2.22 -3.18
C SER A 32 -10.55 -2.36 -4.16
N THR A 33 -10.27 -1.35 -4.98
CA THR A 33 -9.18 -1.40 -5.97
C THR A 33 -7.82 -1.65 -5.30
N GLU A 34 -7.49 -0.95 -4.23
CA GLU A 34 -6.24 -1.14 -3.49
C GLU A 34 -6.22 -2.50 -2.79
N ALA A 35 -7.37 -2.96 -2.29
CA ALA A 35 -7.50 -4.28 -1.67
C ALA A 35 -7.23 -5.42 -2.68
N GLU A 36 -7.78 -5.30 -3.88
CA GLU A 36 -7.60 -6.24 -4.98
C GLU A 36 -6.16 -6.19 -5.50
N PHE A 37 -5.56 -5.00 -5.64
CA PHE A 37 -4.16 -4.88 -6.03
C PHE A 37 -3.21 -5.58 -5.05
N VAL A 38 -3.43 -5.41 -3.73
CA VAL A 38 -2.63 -6.11 -2.71
C VAL A 38 -2.82 -7.63 -2.82
N ARG A 39 -4.05 -8.10 -3.03
CA ARG A 39 -4.39 -9.53 -3.09
C ARG A 39 -3.88 -10.21 -4.37
N ASP A 40 -4.09 -9.58 -5.52
CA ASP A 40 -3.95 -10.21 -6.83
C ASP A 40 -2.62 -9.90 -7.49
N VAL A 41 -1.94 -8.81 -7.11
CA VAL A 41 -0.67 -8.39 -7.73
C VAL A 41 0.49 -8.46 -6.74
N ILE A 42 0.30 -7.94 -5.53
CA ILE A 42 1.40 -7.91 -4.54
C ILE A 42 1.57 -9.26 -3.85
N SER A 43 0.48 -9.89 -3.38
CA SER A 43 0.58 -11.11 -2.57
C SER A 43 1.18 -12.31 -3.32
N PRO A 44 0.89 -12.56 -4.62
CA PRO A 44 1.44 -13.70 -5.34
C PRO A 44 2.97 -13.76 -5.36
N GLN A 45 3.65 -12.61 -5.42
CA GLN A 45 5.13 -12.58 -5.46
C GLN A 45 5.76 -13.34 -4.29
N TYR A 46 5.17 -13.28 -3.09
CA TYR A 46 5.70 -13.92 -1.90
C TYR A 46 5.39 -15.42 -1.89
N ILE A 47 4.25 -15.81 -2.47
CA ILE A 47 3.88 -17.21 -2.65
C ILE A 47 4.84 -17.87 -3.65
N ASP A 48 5.08 -17.21 -4.79
CA ASP A 48 5.88 -17.73 -5.90
C ASP A 48 7.35 -17.95 -5.51
N ILE A 49 7.92 -17.06 -4.70
CA ILE A 49 9.29 -17.19 -4.18
C ILE A 49 9.38 -18.06 -2.92
N GLY A 50 8.27 -18.65 -2.47
CA GLY A 50 8.21 -19.50 -1.28
C GLY A 50 8.45 -18.74 0.04
N SER A 51 8.33 -17.41 0.04
CA SER A 51 8.39 -16.60 1.25
C SER A 51 7.20 -16.91 2.15
N ARG A 52 7.44 -16.96 3.46
CA ARG A 52 6.38 -17.12 4.47
C ARG A 52 5.82 -15.77 4.88
N CYS A 53 5.45 -14.94 3.91
CA CYS A 53 4.80 -13.65 4.13
C CYS A 53 3.34 -13.73 3.67
N SER A 54 2.41 -13.19 4.46
CA SER A 54 1.01 -13.05 4.10
C SER A 54 0.56 -11.62 4.32
N LEU A 55 -0.02 -11.01 3.28
CA LEU A 55 -0.64 -9.70 3.34
C LEU A 55 -2.14 -9.88 3.56
N THR A 56 -2.69 -9.14 4.52
CA THR A 56 -4.14 -9.09 4.77
C THR A 56 -4.60 -7.65 4.71
N THR A 57 -5.62 -7.37 3.90
CA THR A 57 -6.13 -6.01 3.71
C THR A 57 -7.26 -5.69 4.70
N ILE A 58 -7.23 -4.46 5.22
CA ILE A 58 -8.29 -3.92 6.09
C ILE A 58 -8.83 -2.67 5.42
N ASN A 59 -10.03 -2.81 4.84
CA ASN A 59 -10.62 -1.77 4.00
C ASN A 59 -11.30 -0.68 4.83
N LEU A 60 -10.92 0.58 4.61
CA LEU A 60 -11.51 1.75 5.23
C LEU A 60 -12.88 2.08 4.66
N LYS A 61 -13.28 1.55 3.51
CA LYS A 61 -14.53 1.87 2.80
C LYS A 61 -14.62 3.38 2.46
N GLY A 62 -13.49 3.95 2.02
CA GLY A 62 -13.34 5.36 1.73
C GLY A 62 -13.29 6.28 2.96
N ASN A 63 -13.45 7.58 2.72
CA ASN A 63 -13.43 8.65 3.73
C ASN A 63 -12.16 8.61 4.61
N VAL A 64 -11.00 8.61 3.96
CA VAL A 64 -9.70 8.54 4.63
C VAL A 64 -9.44 9.85 5.39
N SER A 65 -8.95 9.72 6.61
CA SER A 65 -8.44 10.85 7.39
C SER A 65 -7.29 10.36 8.26
N VAL A 66 -6.47 11.29 8.75
CA VAL A 66 -5.39 10.95 9.68
C VAL A 66 -5.93 10.20 10.88
N ASP A 67 -7.05 10.65 11.45
CA ASP A 67 -7.65 10.01 12.63
C ASP A 67 -8.21 8.63 12.34
N ARG A 68 -8.84 8.46 11.17
CA ARG A 68 -9.39 7.16 10.75
C ARG A 68 -8.27 6.15 10.52
N LEU A 69 -7.24 6.54 9.74
CA LEU A 69 -6.10 5.68 9.47
C LEU A 69 -5.35 5.32 10.76
N THR A 70 -5.05 6.30 11.61
CA THR A 70 -4.43 6.09 12.94
C THR A 70 -5.22 5.09 13.77
N SER A 71 -6.55 5.27 13.84
CA SER A 71 -7.41 4.41 14.67
C SER A 71 -7.44 2.97 14.18
N TYR A 72 -7.46 2.76 12.87
CA TYR A 72 -7.42 1.41 12.28
C TYR A 72 -6.05 0.75 12.50
N MET A 73 -4.95 1.45 12.26
CA MET A 73 -3.60 0.90 12.49
C MET A 73 -3.40 0.49 13.95
N VAL A 74 -3.81 1.35 14.90
CA VAL A 74 -3.77 1.04 16.34
C VAL A 74 -4.63 -0.18 16.69
N LYS A 75 -5.82 -0.30 16.07
CA LYS A 75 -6.74 -1.40 16.31
C LYS A 75 -6.17 -2.75 15.89
N ILE A 76 -5.42 -2.80 14.79
CA ILE A 76 -4.99 -4.07 14.19
C ILE A 76 -3.57 -4.49 14.56
N VAL A 77 -2.75 -3.59 15.11
CA VAL A 77 -1.32 -3.86 15.38
C VAL A 77 -1.06 -5.10 16.24
N SER A 78 -1.96 -5.46 17.16
CA SER A 78 -1.79 -6.66 17.99
C SER A 78 -2.10 -7.97 17.25
N SER A 79 -2.76 -7.90 16.10
CA SER A 79 -3.19 -9.07 15.33
C SER A 79 -2.19 -9.47 14.25
N PHE A 80 -1.21 -8.61 13.95
CA PHE A 80 -0.24 -8.75 12.87
C PHE A 80 1.18 -8.57 13.38
N ASP A 81 2.15 -9.07 12.61
CA ASP A 81 3.58 -8.91 12.89
C ASP A 81 4.10 -7.55 12.38
N ALA A 82 3.43 -6.99 11.35
CA ALA A 82 3.62 -5.61 10.89
C ALA A 82 2.30 -5.01 10.39
N VAL A 83 2.22 -3.67 10.39
CA VAL A 83 1.08 -2.89 9.90
C VAL A 83 1.55 -1.73 9.03
N THR A 84 0.98 -1.63 7.85
CA THR A 84 1.19 -0.54 6.90
C THR A 84 -0.14 -0.10 6.28
N SER A 85 -0.11 0.78 5.28
CA SER A 85 -1.28 1.25 4.56
C SER A 85 -1.02 1.44 3.08
N LEU A 86 -2.09 1.41 2.28
CA LEU A 86 -2.11 1.86 0.89
C LEU A 86 -3.39 2.69 0.72
N VAL A 87 -3.26 4.00 0.88
CA VAL A 87 -4.37 4.96 0.82
C VAL A 87 -4.01 6.12 -0.09
N ASP A 88 -4.99 6.67 -0.81
CA ASP A 88 -4.74 7.77 -1.74
C ASP A 88 -4.66 9.09 -0.96
N PHE A 89 -3.72 9.97 -1.33
CA PHE A 89 -3.58 11.28 -0.69
C PHE A 89 -4.84 12.13 -0.88
N TYR A 90 -5.53 11.99 -2.02
CA TYR A 90 -6.79 12.70 -2.31
C TYR A 90 -7.90 12.37 -1.30
N GLY A 91 -7.83 11.21 -0.63
CA GLY A 91 -8.75 10.87 0.45
C GLY A 91 -8.67 11.83 1.63
N PHE A 92 -7.54 12.50 1.86
CA PHE A 92 -7.33 13.40 3.00
C PHE A 92 -7.86 14.82 2.72
N LYS A 93 -9.18 14.98 2.87
CA LYS A 93 -9.90 16.26 2.75
C LYS A 93 -9.19 17.39 3.53
N GLY A 94 -8.92 18.51 2.85
CA GLY A 94 -8.44 19.75 3.46
C GLY A 94 -6.94 19.86 3.74
N LYS A 95 -6.10 18.92 3.28
CA LYS A 95 -4.64 18.94 3.51
C LYS A 95 -3.79 19.12 2.26
N ARG A 96 -4.31 19.82 1.24
CA ARG A 96 -3.59 20.10 -0.02
C ARG A 96 -2.24 20.82 0.20
N GLU A 97 -2.07 21.52 1.31
CA GLU A 97 -0.85 22.26 1.66
C GLU A 97 0.24 21.41 2.32
N MET A 98 -0.03 20.14 2.66
CA MET A 98 0.89 19.28 3.41
C MET A 98 1.52 18.22 2.50
N ALA A 99 2.85 18.18 2.44
CA ALA A 99 3.57 17.12 1.74
C ALA A 99 3.22 15.73 2.30
N VAL A 100 3.10 14.73 1.43
CA VAL A 100 2.74 13.35 1.75
C VAL A 100 3.61 12.76 2.87
N ALA A 101 4.93 12.98 2.81
CA ALA A 101 5.87 12.53 3.84
C ALA A 101 5.54 13.09 5.24
N LYS A 102 5.10 14.36 5.33
CA LYS A 102 4.70 14.98 6.60
C LYS A 102 3.39 14.39 7.11
N LEU A 103 2.50 13.98 6.22
CA LEU A 103 1.24 13.34 6.57
C LEU A 103 1.47 11.90 7.07
N GLU A 104 2.32 11.13 6.39
CA GLU A 104 2.80 9.81 6.82
C GLU A 104 3.42 9.90 8.22
N GLN A 105 4.33 10.86 8.43
CA GLN A 105 4.93 11.12 9.73
C GLN A 105 3.88 11.47 10.79
N THR A 106 2.91 12.32 10.46
CA THR A 106 1.82 12.68 11.39
C THR A 106 1.00 11.46 11.82
N VAL A 107 0.68 10.56 10.89
CA VAL A 107 -0.02 9.31 11.20
C VAL A 107 0.84 8.43 12.08
N GLN A 108 2.12 8.26 11.74
CA GLN A 108 3.07 7.46 12.51
C GLN A 108 3.22 7.98 13.95
N ASP A 109 3.37 9.29 14.14
CA ASP A 109 3.48 9.93 15.46
C ASP A 109 2.22 9.72 16.31
N ARG A 110 1.03 9.83 15.69
CA ARG A 110 -0.25 9.59 16.39
C ARG A 110 -0.42 8.12 16.77
N VAL A 111 0.01 7.20 15.91
CA VAL A 111 0.01 5.76 16.23
C VAL A 111 1.00 5.49 17.37
N ALA A 112 2.21 6.04 17.31
CA ALA A 112 3.23 5.91 18.34
C ALA A 112 2.73 6.42 19.70
N ALA A 113 2.12 7.61 19.74
CA ALA A 113 1.54 8.18 20.95
C ALA A 113 0.45 7.29 21.59
N ARG A 114 -0.36 6.61 20.77
CA ARG A 114 -1.42 5.71 21.25
C ARG A 114 -0.91 4.32 21.67
N LEU A 115 0.19 3.85 21.07
CA LEU A 115 0.76 2.53 21.37
C LEU A 115 1.80 2.56 22.50
N GLY A 116 2.45 3.70 22.73
CA GLY A 116 3.52 3.85 23.71
C GLY A 116 4.65 2.85 23.45
N ASN A 117 5.07 2.11 24.48
CA ASN A 117 6.16 1.13 24.40
C ASN A 117 5.91 -0.05 23.45
N ARG A 118 4.69 -0.20 22.92
CA ARG A 118 4.35 -1.24 21.92
C ARG A 118 4.62 -0.77 20.48
N PHE A 119 4.93 0.50 20.29
CA PHE A 119 5.24 1.03 18.97
C PHE A 119 6.65 0.61 18.55
N ASP A 120 6.77 0.09 17.33
CA ASP A 120 8.04 -0.11 16.66
C ASP A 120 7.91 0.42 15.23
N ALA A 121 8.71 1.44 14.89
CA ALA A 121 8.70 2.02 13.56
C ALA A 121 9.08 0.98 12.49
N ARG A 122 9.84 -0.06 12.82
CA ARG A 122 10.23 -1.11 11.85
C ARG A 122 9.03 -1.92 11.36
N THR A 123 8.03 -2.11 12.21
CA THR A 123 6.84 -2.93 11.92
C THR A 123 5.57 -2.10 11.75
N VAL A 124 5.56 -0.83 12.15
CA VAL A 124 4.43 0.09 11.96
C VAL A 124 4.85 1.27 11.10
N PHE A 125 4.40 1.28 9.85
CA PHE A 125 4.84 2.25 8.86
C PHE A 125 3.71 2.61 7.88
N PRO A 126 3.02 3.75 8.06
CA PRO A 126 2.01 4.17 7.11
C PRO A 126 2.65 4.51 5.76
N TYR A 127 1.95 4.17 4.69
CA TYR A 127 2.24 4.64 3.33
C TYR A 127 0.99 5.27 2.72
N ILE A 128 1.21 6.41 2.07
CA ILE A 128 0.18 7.19 1.40
C ILE A 128 0.63 7.37 -0.06
N GLN A 129 -0.19 6.92 -0.98
CA GLN A 129 0.03 7.11 -2.41
C GLN A 129 -0.16 8.59 -2.75
N VAL A 130 0.82 9.21 -3.41
CA VAL A 130 0.91 10.68 -3.56
C VAL A 130 -0.31 11.27 -4.28
N HIS A 131 -0.85 10.51 -5.22
CA HIS A 131 -2.05 10.85 -5.97
C HIS A 131 -3.09 9.75 -5.79
N GLU A 132 -3.72 9.32 -6.86
CA GLU A 132 -4.65 8.20 -6.87
C GLU A 132 -3.89 6.92 -7.24
N PHE A 133 -4.44 5.76 -6.85
CA PHE A 133 -3.97 4.46 -7.33
C PHE A 133 -3.74 4.43 -8.84
N GLU A 134 -4.64 5.05 -9.61
CA GLU A 134 -4.59 5.17 -11.07
C GLU A 134 -3.30 5.76 -11.62
N ALA A 135 -2.56 6.55 -10.83
CA ALA A 135 -1.25 7.05 -11.22
C ALA A 135 -0.28 5.90 -11.53
N LEU A 136 -0.31 4.82 -10.73
CA LEU A 136 0.53 3.63 -10.92
C LEU A 136 0.25 2.94 -12.26
N LEU A 137 -0.97 3.06 -12.79
CA LEU A 137 -1.38 2.47 -14.07
C LEU A 137 -0.72 3.13 -15.28
N PHE A 138 -0.01 4.24 -15.11
CA PHE A 138 0.80 4.83 -16.17
C PHE A 138 2.25 4.30 -16.19
N SER A 139 2.58 3.27 -15.39
CA SER A 139 3.90 2.63 -15.39
C SER A 139 4.19 1.93 -16.72
N ASP A 140 3.20 1.27 -17.31
CA ASP A 140 3.23 0.80 -18.69
C ASP A 140 1.84 0.95 -19.30
N VAL A 141 1.75 1.67 -20.42
CA VAL A 141 0.47 1.93 -21.09
C VAL A 141 0.13 0.86 -22.13
N LYS A 142 1.05 -0.05 -22.48
CA LYS A 142 0.80 -1.10 -23.48
C LYS A 142 -0.34 -2.05 -23.09
N PRO A 143 -0.47 -2.52 -21.82
CA PRO A 143 -1.53 -3.46 -21.46
C PRO A 143 -2.95 -2.93 -21.72
N PHE A 144 -3.14 -1.61 -21.80
CA PHE A 144 -4.44 -1.02 -22.12
C PHE A 144 -4.97 -1.43 -23.49
N GLU A 145 -4.12 -1.63 -24.51
CA GLU A 145 -4.61 -2.01 -25.83
C GLU A 145 -5.27 -3.40 -25.82
N HIS A 146 -4.71 -4.33 -25.05
CA HIS A 146 -5.21 -5.69 -24.94
C HIS A 146 -6.44 -5.75 -24.03
N VAL A 147 -6.41 -5.03 -22.91
CA VAL A 147 -7.51 -5.01 -21.93
C VAL A 147 -8.78 -4.37 -22.51
N PHE A 148 -8.63 -3.36 -23.36
CA PHE A 148 -9.77 -2.63 -23.95
C PHE A 148 -9.98 -2.92 -25.44
N ASP A 149 -9.20 -3.83 -26.03
CA ASP A 149 -9.21 -4.16 -27.47
C ASP A 149 -9.14 -2.89 -28.35
N ASN A 150 -8.21 -1.99 -28.02
CA ASN A 150 -8.11 -0.66 -28.65
C ASN A 150 -6.68 -0.11 -28.63
N THR A 151 -5.98 -0.25 -29.76
CA THR A 151 -4.60 0.21 -29.96
C THR A 151 -4.45 1.74 -29.97
N CYS A 152 -5.52 2.49 -30.29
CA CYS A 152 -5.48 3.95 -30.30
C CYS A 152 -5.34 4.57 -28.89
N LEU A 153 -5.58 3.80 -27.83
CA LEU A 153 -5.45 4.27 -26.45
C LEU A 153 -4.00 4.52 -26.06
N VAL A 154 -3.09 3.64 -26.48
CA VAL A 154 -1.68 3.63 -26.06
C VAL A 154 -1.02 4.96 -26.41
N GLY A 155 -1.21 5.46 -27.64
CA GLY A 155 -0.63 6.74 -28.06
C GLY A 155 -1.08 7.92 -27.19
N ARG A 156 -2.38 7.98 -26.86
CA ARG A 156 -2.94 9.05 -26.01
C ARG A 156 -2.44 8.95 -24.57
N LEU A 157 -2.41 7.74 -24.01
CA LEU A 157 -1.92 7.51 -22.64
C LEU A 157 -0.41 7.77 -22.53
N GLN A 158 0.37 7.37 -23.54
CA GLN A 158 1.81 7.63 -23.60
C GLN A 158 2.11 9.12 -23.67
N GLN A 159 1.34 9.89 -24.46
CA GLN A 159 1.46 11.35 -24.49
C GLN A 159 1.23 11.98 -23.12
N ILE A 160 0.27 11.46 -22.35
CA ILE A 160 0.03 11.91 -20.97
C ILE A 160 1.24 11.54 -20.09
N ARG A 161 1.68 10.27 -20.10
CA ARG A 161 2.80 9.79 -19.29
C ARG A 161 4.10 10.57 -19.54
N ASN A 162 4.36 10.93 -20.79
CA ASN A 162 5.58 11.66 -21.21
C ASN A 162 5.67 13.10 -20.69
N ARG A 163 4.58 13.67 -20.17
CA ARG A 163 4.58 15.02 -19.58
C ARG A 163 5.13 15.06 -18.15
N PHE A 164 5.40 13.91 -17.56
CA PHE A 164 5.78 13.76 -16.16
C PHE A 164 7.05 12.93 -16.05
N ALA A 165 7.85 13.15 -15.00
CA ALA A 165 9.07 12.38 -14.78
C ALA A 165 8.74 10.93 -14.39
N SER A 166 7.84 10.74 -13.43
CA SER A 166 7.34 9.44 -12.99
C SER A 166 5.81 9.34 -13.11
N PRO A 167 5.22 8.12 -13.07
CA PRO A 167 3.79 7.96 -12.91
C PRO A 167 3.28 8.60 -11.60
N GLU A 168 4.12 8.59 -10.55
CA GLU A 168 3.80 9.18 -9.24
C GLU A 168 3.64 10.71 -9.28
N ASP A 169 4.12 11.37 -10.34
CA ASP A 169 3.99 12.82 -10.55
C ASP A 169 2.76 13.20 -11.39
N ILE A 170 1.99 12.22 -11.91
CA ILE A 170 0.87 12.49 -12.82
C ILE A 170 -0.29 13.10 -12.04
N ASN A 171 -0.29 14.43 -11.93
CA ASN A 171 -1.41 15.20 -11.41
C ASN A 171 -1.19 16.69 -11.67
N ASP A 172 -2.21 17.37 -12.19
CA ASP A 172 -2.19 18.84 -12.33
C ASP A 172 -3.39 19.53 -11.63
N GLY A 173 -4.19 18.80 -10.85
CA GLY A 173 -5.43 19.34 -10.28
C GLY A 173 -6.58 18.34 -10.17
N VAL A 174 -7.79 18.84 -9.87
CA VAL A 174 -8.98 18.00 -9.63
C VAL A 174 -9.51 17.40 -10.92
N ASP A 175 -9.65 18.22 -11.96
CA ASP A 175 -10.13 17.77 -13.28
C ASP A 175 -9.05 17.03 -14.08
N THR A 176 -7.83 17.09 -13.56
CA THR A 176 -6.61 16.51 -14.10
C THR A 176 -5.99 15.59 -13.04
N ALA A 177 -6.81 14.81 -12.34
CA ALA A 177 -6.35 13.66 -11.57
C ALA A 177 -6.04 12.47 -12.52
N PRO A 178 -5.25 11.47 -12.07
CA PRO A 178 -5.00 10.24 -12.84
C PRO A 178 -6.26 9.55 -13.33
N SER A 179 -7.27 9.34 -12.47
CA SER A 179 -8.53 8.72 -12.84
C SER A 179 -9.27 9.50 -13.92
N LYS A 180 -9.27 10.83 -13.85
CA LYS A 180 -9.88 11.71 -14.86
C LYS A 180 -9.19 11.64 -16.21
N ARG A 181 -7.86 11.47 -16.25
CA ARG A 181 -7.13 11.19 -17.49
C ARG A 181 -7.56 9.87 -18.10
N LEU A 182 -7.66 8.81 -17.29
CA LEU A 182 -8.10 7.51 -17.77
C LEU A 182 -9.54 7.56 -18.28
N GLU A 183 -10.48 8.17 -17.55
CA GLU A 183 -11.86 8.36 -17.98
C GLU A 183 -11.98 9.16 -19.30
N ALA A 184 -11.16 10.20 -19.48
CA ALA A 184 -11.16 11.02 -20.69
C ALA A 184 -10.60 10.29 -21.93
N VAL A 185 -9.71 9.33 -21.72
CA VAL A 185 -9.15 8.50 -22.80
C VAL A 185 -10.02 7.26 -23.05
N ILE A 186 -10.62 6.72 -21.99
CA ILE A 186 -11.32 5.44 -21.95
C ILE A 186 -12.72 5.67 -21.32
N PRO A 187 -13.75 5.97 -22.13
CA PRO A 187 -15.08 6.31 -21.63
C PRO A 187 -15.73 5.24 -20.74
N MET A 188 -15.35 3.96 -20.90
CA MET A 188 -15.88 2.84 -20.11
C MET A 188 -15.01 2.48 -18.90
N TYR A 189 -14.01 3.30 -18.55
CA TYR A 189 -13.12 3.01 -17.44
C TYR A 189 -13.90 2.91 -16.12
N ARG A 190 -13.65 1.82 -15.39
CA ARG A 190 -14.22 1.53 -14.07
C ARG A 190 -13.09 1.13 -13.13
N LYS A 191 -12.74 2.02 -12.20
CA LYS A 191 -11.63 1.88 -11.24
C LYS A 191 -11.57 0.50 -10.57
N VAL A 192 -12.70 0.01 -10.08
CA VAL A 192 -12.76 -1.30 -9.40
C VAL A 192 -12.51 -2.46 -10.38
N LEU A 193 -13.09 -2.42 -11.57
CA LEU A 193 -12.98 -3.52 -12.52
C LEU A 193 -11.59 -3.59 -13.18
N TYR A 194 -11.04 -2.45 -13.57
CA TYR A 194 -9.84 -2.40 -14.41
C TYR A 194 -8.56 -2.11 -13.63
N GLY A 195 -8.63 -1.53 -12.43
CA GLY A 195 -7.44 -1.09 -11.70
C GLY A 195 -6.46 -2.22 -11.41
N ALA A 196 -6.89 -3.23 -10.64
CA ALA A 196 -6.03 -4.37 -10.29
C ALA A 196 -5.66 -5.20 -11.53
N MET A 197 -6.59 -5.40 -12.47
CA MET A 197 -6.35 -6.15 -13.70
C MET A 197 -5.30 -5.51 -14.61
N LEU A 198 -5.33 -4.19 -14.77
CA LEU A 198 -4.30 -3.46 -15.51
C LEU A 198 -2.96 -3.51 -14.80
N ALA A 199 -2.94 -3.35 -13.47
CA ALA A 199 -1.72 -3.42 -12.69
C ALA A 199 -1.07 -4.81 -12.74
N ASP A 200 -1.88 -5.87 -12.74
CA ASP A 200 -1.43 -7.25 -12.95
C ASP A 200 -0.80 -7.42 -14.35
N ALA A 201 -1.51 -6.97 -15.39
CA ALA A 201 -1.03 -7.06 -16.77
C ALA A 201 0.25 -6.24 -17.03
N MET A 202 0.48 -5.15 -16.30
CA MET A 202 1.75 -4.39 -16.33
C MET A 202 2.89 -5.12 -15.62
N GLY A 203 2.56 -5.91 -14.61
CA GLY A 203 3.51 -6.59 -13.74
C GLY A 203 4.10 -5.68 -12.65
N LEU A 204 4.20 -6.23 -11.44
CA LEU A 204 4.68 -5.49 -10.27
C LEU A 204 6.09 -4.93 -10.44
N ALA A 205 6.99 -5.66 -11.11
CA ALA A 205 8.37 -5.22 -11.34
C ALA A 205 8.43 -3.93 -12.19
N CYS A 206 7.53 -3.80 -13.18
CA CYS A 206 7.43 -2.60 -14.02
C CYS A 206 6.96 -1.41 -13.17
N ILE A 207 5.91 -1.61 -12.37
CA ILE A 207 5.39 -0.57 -11.46
C ILE A 207 6.47 -0.09 -10.49
N ARG A 208 7.19 -1.01 -9.84
CA ARG A 208 8.28 -0.68 -8.92
C ARG A 208 9.41 0.11 -9.60
N THR A 209 9.80 -0.30 -10.80
CA THR A 209 10.86 0.40 -11.56
C THR A 209 10.47 1.85 -11.90
N GLN A 210 9.20 2.08 -12.19
CA GLN A 210 8.71 3.40 -12.60
C GLN A 210 8.29 4.30 -11.43
N CYS A 211 8.00 3.74 -10.26
CA CYS A 211 7.40 4.44 -9.11
C CYS A 211 8.31 4.32 -7.86
N PRO A 212 9.29 5.23 -7.68
CA PRO A 212 10.27 5.13 -6.60
C PRO A 212 9.71 5.16 -5.17
N ARG A 213 8.63 5.91 -4.89
CA ARG A 213 8.04 5.90 -3.53
C ARG A 213 7.33 4.58 -3.27
N PHE A 214 6.57 4.09 -4.25
CA PHE A 214 5.94 2.78 -4.19
C PHE A 214 6.98 1.66 -4.02
N ASP A 215 8.08 1.71 -4.76
CA ASP A 215 9.17 0.74 -4.59
C ASP A 215 9.83 0.84 -3.21
N GLY A 216 10.02 2.04 -2.67
CA GLY A 216 10.52 2.22 -1.30
C GLY A 216 9.60 1.59 -0.24
N TRP A 217 8.29 1.66 -0.44
CA TRP A 217 7.30 0.97 0.40
C TRP A 217 7.38 -0.55 0.25
N MET A 218 7.40 -1.04 -0.99
CA MET A 218 7.55 -2.47 -1.30
C MET A 218 8.83 -3.06 -0.72
N THR A 219 9.96 -2.37 -0.87
CA THR A 219 11.27 -2.76 -0.32
C THR A 219 11.20 -2.94 1.20
N ARG A 220 10.37 -2.18 1.91
CA ARG A 220 10.18 -2.35 3.36
C ARG A 220 9.36 -3.59 3.69
N ILE A 221 8.37 -3.93 2.86
CA ILE A 221 7.61 -5.18 2.98
C ILE A 221 8.53 -6.37 2.65
N ASP A 222 9.34 -6.28 1.60
CA ASP A 222 10.32 -7.32 1.21
C ASP A 222 11.28 -7.64 2.35
N ARG A 223 11.85 -6.61 2.99
CA ARG A 223 12.72 -6.77 4.18
C ARG A 223 12.04 -7.50 5.34
N LEU A 224 10.74 -7.25 5.55
CA LEU A 224 9.96 -7.96 6.56
C LEU A 224 9.69 -9.40 6.12
N ALA A 225 9.42 -9.61 4.84
CA ALA A 225 9.22 -10.93 4.23
C ALA A 225 10.51 -11.77 4.12
N GLY A 226 11.67 -11.16 4.36
CA GLY A 226 12.98 -11.80 4.31
C GLY A 226 13.47 -12.08 2.89
N VAL A 227 13.09 -11.23 1.93
CA VAL A 227 13.44 -11.35 0.51
C VAL A 227 14.12 -10.11 -0.02
#